data_AF-A0A9X8GIW2-F1
#
_entry.id   AF-A0A9X8GIW2-F1
#
_cell.length_a   1.000
_cell.length_b   1.000
_cell.length_c   1.000
_cell.angle_alpha   90.00
_cell.angle_beta   90.00
_cell.angle_gamma   90.00
#
_symmetry.space_group_name_H-M   'P 1'
#
loop_
_entity.id
_entity.type
_entity.pdbx_description
1 polymer ?
#
loop_
_entity_poly.entity_id
_entity_poly.type
_entity_poly.pdbx_seq_one_letter_code
_entity_poly.pdbx_strand_id
1 'polypeptide(L)'
;MSLKQAIVLFEQHHLTNENKYDPFIITDILADYSGKHGMPIIHFWTMTNQLILGMQDTRVTDLSDAISSVRSHHYHPVVRNSGGLAVVADDGILNFSMILPQEFTNQTSINHGYDTMKAIISNALSSFNVTIDSFEVVNSYCPGEYDLSINEKKFAGIAQRRIKKGLSIMIYISVNGNQEKRGNLVQQFYQAGLKDKFGKETFPPVDPNSMRNLSDLLQQKLNVEQMQMLIIEAISQNWTIDDTAQVKFNHFLTSDEFKESYDKGYQRMEQRNERINTILKEVD
;
A
#
# COMPACT_ATOMS: atom_id res chain seq x y z
N MET A 1 -20.77 -27.71 0.69
CA MET A 1 -19.58 -26.83 0.63
C MET A 1 -19.61 -26.12 -0.71
N SER A 2 -19.58 -24.79 -0.73
CA SER A 2 -19.35 -24.06 -1.99
C SER A 2 -17.96 -24.43 -2.51
N LEU A 3 -17.82 -24.60 -3.83
CA LEU A 3 -16.49 -24.74 -4.45
C LEU A 3 -15.72 -23.44 -4.22
N LYS A 4 -14.51 -23.56 -3.67
CA LYS A 4 -13.59 -22.43 -3.51
C LYS A 4 -13.09 -21.98 -4.88
N GLN A 5 -12.90 -20.67 -5.05
CA GLN A 5 -12.40 -20.09 -6.30
C GLN A 5 -10.87 -20.17 -6.35
N ALA A 6 -10.31 -20.34 -7.55
CA ALA A 6 -8.86 -20.37 -7.75
C ALA A 6 -8.25 -18.96 -7.62
N ILE A 7 -7.09 -18.87 -6.99
CA ILE A 7 -6.28 -17.65 -6.86
C ILE A 7 -4.79 -18.02 -6.97
N VAL A 8 -3.94 -17.06 -7.34
CA VAL A 8 -2.47 -17.22 -7.30
C VAL A 8 -1.85 -16.23 -6.31
N LEU A 9 -0.68 -16.58 -5.79
CA LEU A 9 0.08 -15.79 -4.82
C LEU A 9 1.36 -15.23 -5.45
N PHE A 10 1.65 -13.96 -5.17
CA PHE A 10 2.91 -13.31 -5.49
C PHE A 10 3.43 -12.52 -4.30
N GLU A 11 4.72 -12.63 -4.01
CA GLU A 11 5.33 -12.02 -2.82
C GLU A 11 6.62 -11.29 -3.18
N GLN A 12 6.81 -10.10 -2.63
CA GLN A 12 8.05 -9.33 -2.73
C GLN A 12 8.50 -8.89 -1.34
N HIS A 13 9.42 -9.65 -0.75
CA HIS A 13 9.92 -9.34 0.59
C HIS A 13 11.13 -8.42 0.53
N HIS A 14 11.27 -7.55 1.53
CA HIS A 14 12.48 -6.79 1.83
C HIS A 14 12.97 -5.87 0.69
N LEU A 15 12.05 -5.17 0.03
CA LEU A 15 12.42 -4.23 -1.02
C LEU A 15 13.12 -3.01 -0.41
N THR A 16 14.28 -2.66 -0.97
CA THR A 16 15.05 -1.49 -0.52
C THR A 16 14.83 -0.32 -1.47
N ASN A 17 15.57 0.78 -1.24
CA ASN A 17 15.56 1.93 -2.16
C ASN A 17 16.05 1.57 -3.58
N GLU A 18 16.81 0.48 -3.76
CA GLU A 18 17.24 0.00 -5.08
C GLU A 18 16.06 -0.51 -5.91
N ASN A 19 15.04 -1.06 -5.24
CA ASN A 19 13.82 -1.63 -5.82
C ASN A 19 12.61 -0.71 -5.68
N LYS A 20 12.83 0.60 -5.44
CA LYS A 20 11.78 1.54 -5.00
C LYS A 20 10.57 1.64 -5.94
N TYR A 21 10.71 1.26 -7.22
CA TYR A 21 9.61 1.29 -8.19
C TYR A 21 8.85 -0.03 -8.33
N ASP A 22 9.45 -1.14 -7.90
CA ASP A 22 9.00 -2.49 -8.21
C ASP A 22 7.53 -2.73 -7.82
N PRO A 23 7.07 -2.40 -6.60
CA PRO A 23 5.68 -2.66 -6.21
C PRO A 23 4.66 -1.98 -7.12
N PHE A 24 4.96 -0.75 -7.56
CA PHE A 24 4.04 0.06 -8.35
C PHE A 24 3.95 -0.41 -9.80
N ILE A 25 5.10 -0.83 -10.36
CA ILE A 25 5.18 -1.41 -11.70
C ILE A 25 4.49 -2.76 -11.71
N ILE A 26 4.85 -3.63 -10.77
CA ILE A 26 4.32 -4.99 -10.68
C ILE A 26 2.82 -4.98 -10.44
N THR A 27 2.31 -4.14 -9.54
CA THR A 27 0.85 -4.05 -9.32
C THR A 27 0.09 -3.73 -10.61
N ASP A 28 0.62 -2.87 -11.48
CA ASP A 28 0.01 -2.57 -12.78
C ASP A 28 0.08 -3.76 -13.75
N ILE A 29 1.19 -4.49 -13.78
CA ILE A 29 1.36 -5.69 -14.61
C ILE A 29 0.42 -6.81 -14.15
N LEU A 30 0.35 -7.04 -12.83
CA LEU A 30 -0.52 -8.05 -12.23
C LEU A 30 -2.00 -7.74 -12.46
N ALA A 31 -2.40 -6.46 -12.43
CA ALA A 31 -3.75 -6.05 -12.77
C ALA A 31 -4.08 -6.34 -14.25
N ASP A 32 -3.17 -6.05 -15.18
CA ASP A 32 -3.36 -6.41 -16.60
C ASP A 32 -3.44 -7.93 -16.80
N TYR A 33 -2.54 -8.69 -16.18
CA TYR A 33 -2.57 -10.16 -16.22
C TYR A 33 -3.90 -10.71 -15.68
N SER A 34 -4.33 -10.25 -14.50
CA SER A 34 -5.58 -10.67 -13.88
C SER A 34 -6.78 -10.41 -14.80
N GLY A 35 -6.84 -9.21 -15.40
CA GLY A 35 -7.90 -8.84 -16.34
C GLY A 35 -7.87 -9.61 -17.68
N LYS A 36 -6.69 -10.02 -18.15
CA LYS A 36 -6.53 -10.81 -19.39
C LYS A 36 -6.87 -12.29 -19.20
N HIS A 37 -6.46 -12.85 -18.06
CA HIS A 37 -6.52 -14.29 -17.81
C HIS A 37 -7.68 -14.71 -16.90
N GLY A 38 -8.46 -13.76 -16.37
CA GLY A 38 -9.55 -14.05 -15.44
C GLY A 38 -9.05 -14.66 -14.13
N MET A 39 -7.79 -14.39 -13.75
CA MET A 39 -7.13 -15.01 -12.59
C MET A 39 -6.94 -13.99 -11.47
N PRO A 40 -7.62 -14.14 -10.32
CA PRO A 40 -7.36 -13.37 -9.12
C PRO A 40 -5.94 -13.58 -8.58
N ILE A 41 -5.38 -12.57 -7.92
CA ILE A 41 -4.00 -12.58 -7.41
C ILE A 41 -3.96 -11.98 -6.01
N ILE A 42 -3.27 -12.66 -5.09
CA ILE A 42 -2.81 -12.12 -3.81
C ILE A 42 -1.40 -11.59 -4.03
N HIS A 43 -1.16 -10.32 -3.71
CA HIS A 43 0.16 -9.71 -3.81
C HIS A 43 0.58 -9.11 -2.47
N PHE A 44 1.59 -9.70 -1.82
CA PHE A 44 2.21 -9.13 -0.62
C PHE A 44 3.53 -8.47 -0.96
N TRP A 45 3.81 -7.35 -0.32
CA TRP A 45 5.12 -6.73 -0.41
C TRP A 45 5.49 -5.91 0.83
N THR A 46 6.77 -5.89 1.14
CA THR A 46 7.36 -5.09 2.23
C THR A 46 8.50 -4.25 1.69
N MET A 47 8.71 -3.08 2.29
CA MET A 47 9.83 -2.20 1.94
C MET A 47 10.53 -1.70 3.18
N THR A 48 11.80 -1.31 3.05
CA THR A 48 12.57 -0.72 4.13
C THR A 48 12.70 0.79 3.93
N ASN A 49 12.29 1.55 4.96
CA ASN A 49 12.48 2.99 5.14
C ASN A 49 12.13 3.86 3.92
N GLN A 50 10.92 3.71 3.38
CA GLN A 50 10.38 4.51 2.29
C GLN A 50 9.27 5.45 2.76
N LEU A 51 9.30 6.70 2.28
CA LEU A 51 8.14 7.58 2.27
C LEU A 51 7.57 7.59 0.84
N ILE A 52 6.44 6.92 0.67
CA ILE A 52 5.77 6.81 -0.62
C ILE A 52 4.83 8.00 -0.79
N LEU A 53 5.21 8.92 -1.66
CA LEU A 53 4.49 10.15 -1.99
C LEU A 53 3.47 9.91 -3.10
N GLY A 54 2.32 10.54 -2.98
CA GLY A 54 1.41 10.77 -4.09
C GLY A 54 1.84 11.95 -4.94
N MET A 55 1.23 12.08 -6.12
CA MET A 55 1.49 13.22 -7.02
C MET A 55 1.17 14.57 -6.39
N GLN A 56 0.20 14.62 -5.48
CA GLN A 56 -0.19 15.87 -4.82
C GLN A 56 0.88 16.37 -3.85
N ASP A 57 1.58 15.46 -3.17
CA ASP A 57 2.64 15.79 -2.21
C ASP A 57 3.81 16.52 -2.87
N THR A 58 4.03 16.30 -4.17
CA THR A 58 5.07 17.02 -4.95
C THR A 58 4.75 18.50 -5.17
N ARG A 59 3.53 18.94 -4.80
CA ARG A 59 3.06 20.32 -4.99
C ARG A 59 3.12 21.17 -3.72
N VAL A 60 3.71 20.66 -2.63
CA VAL A 60 4.05 21.50 -1.47
C VAL A 60 4.91 22.68 -1.92
N THR A 61 4.86 23.77 -1.16
CA THR A 61 5.50 25.05 -1.53
C THR A 61 7.02 24.91 -1.68
N ASP A 62 7.66 24.18 -0.76
CA ASP A 62 9.09 23.90 -0.78
C ASP A 62 9.36 22.39 -0.78
N LEU A 63 9.31 21.78 -1.96
CA LEU A 63 9.57 20.35 -2.09
C LEU A 63 11.00 19.98 -1.70
N SER A 64 11.97 20.89 -1.84
CA SER A 64 13.37 20.61 -1.49
C SER A 64 13.51 20.40 0.01
N ASP A 65 13.03 21.37 0.81
CA ASP A 65 13.04 21.27 2.28
C ASP A 65 12.25 20.06 2.77
N ALA A 66 11.10 19.77 2.14
CA ALA A 66 10.30 18.59 2.45
C ALA A 66 11.10 17.29 2.27
N ILE A 67 11.81 17.16 1.15
CA ILE A 67 12.62 15.97 0.82
C ILE A 67 13.85 15.86 1.72
N SER A 68 14.52 16.96 2.03
CA SER A 68 15.61 16.99 3.01
C SER A 68 15.15 16.53 4.40
N SER A 69 13.93 16.89 4.81
CA SER A 69 13.32 16.40 6.05
C SER A 69 13.11 14.88 6.03
N VAL A 70 12.80 14.26 4.89
CA VAL A 70 12.66 12.80 4.81
C VAL A 70 14.02 12.12 5.05
N ARG A 71 15.07 12.67 4.43
CA ARG A 71 16.44 12.15 4.55
C ARG A 71 16.98 12.25 5.98
N SER A 72 16.66 13.32 6.71
CA SER A 72 17.09 13.48 8.12
C SER A 72 16.51 12.41 9.06
N HIS A 73 15.41 11.75 8.67
CA HIS A 73 14.82 10.62 9.41
C HIS A 73 15.38 9.25 8.96
N HIS A 74 16.32 9.24 8.02
CA HIS A 74 16.85 8.03 7.36
C HIS A 74 15.81 7.28 6.53
N TYR A 75 14.91 8.01 5.88
CA TYR A 75 13.95 7.48 4.91
C TYR A 75 14.28 7.97 3.49
N HIS A 76 13.77 7.25 2.50
CA HIS A 76 13.90 7.59 1.09
C HIS A 76 12.53 7.95 0.49
N PRO A 77 12.40 9.09 -0.21
CA PRO A 77 11.17 9.45 -0.87
C PRO A 77 11.02 8.77 -2.23
N VAL A 78 9.82 8.31 -2.55
CA VAL A 78 9.46 7.78 -3.87
C VAL A 78 8.04 8.20 -4.24
N VAL A 79 7.83 8.70 -5.45
CA VAL A 79 6.51 9.08 -5.98
C VAL A 79 5.88 7.89 -6.69
N ARG A 80 4.70 7.46 -6.23
CA ARG A 80 3.95 6.35 -6.82
C ARG A 80 3.10 6.78 -8.01
N ASN A 81 2.68 5.81 -8.83
CA ASN A 81 1.80 5.99 -9.98
C ASN A 81 0.29 6.06 -9.63
N SER A 82 -0.09 5.74 -8.38
CA SER A 82 -1.47 5.78 -7.87
C SER A 82 -1.76 7.05 -7.05
N GLY A 83 -3.05 7.33 -6.84
CA GLY A 83 -3.51 8.48 -6.07
C GLY A 83 -3.24 8.37 -4.56
N GLY A 84 -3.87 9.25 -3.78
CA GLY A 84 -3.65 9.38 -2.33
C GLY A 84 -2.45 10.25 -1.98
N LEU A 85 -2.23 10.45 -0.69
CA LEU A 85 -1.15 11.26 -0.13
C LEU A 85 -0.05 10.37 0.47
N ALA A 86 0.95 11.01 1.08
CA ALA A 86 2.13 10.38 1.63
C ALA A 86 1.82 9.26 2.64
N VAL A 87 2.44 8.09 2.45
CA VAL A 87 2.35 6.92 3.34
C VAL A 87 3.74 6.35 3.61
N VAL A 88 3.94 5.80 4.80
CA VAL A 88 5.21 5.19 5.20
C VAL A 88 5.22 3.69 4.91
N ALA A 89 6.35 3.19 4.41
CA ALA A 89 6.63 1.75 4.33
C ALA A 89 8.00 1.45 4.99
N ASP A 90 7.99 0.58 5.98
CA ASP A 90 9.17 0.07 6.67
C ASP A 90 8.96 -1.40 7.07
N ASP A 91 9.94 -2.00 7.76
CA ASP A 91 9.94 -3.43 8.10
C ASP A 91 8.76 -3.84 9.01
N GLY A 92 8.07 -2.89 9.65
CA GLY A 92 6.88 -3.11 10.48
C GLY A 92 5.56 -2.83 9.76
N ILE A 93 5.60 -2.55 8.45
CA ILE A 93 4.43 -2.28 7.60
C ILE A 93 4.27 -3.43 6.58
N LEU A 94 3.08 -4.02 6.54
CA LEU A 94 2.69 -4.97 5.49
C LEU A 94 1.88 -4.24 4.41
N ASN A 95 2.28 -4.38 3.15
CA ASN A 95 1.41 -4.01 2.04
C ASN A 95 0.81 -5.28 1.42
N PHE A 96 -0.48 -5.22 1.14
CA PHE A 96 -1.25 -6.32 0.59
C PHE A 96 -2.16 -5.79 -0.52
N SER A 97 -2.24 -6.50 -1.64
CA SER A 97 -3.20 -6.23 -2.69
C SER A 97 -4.01 -7.48 -3.02
N MET A 98 -5.33 -7.33 -3.05
CA MET A 98 -6.24 -8.27 -3.70
C MET A 98 -6.52 -7.76 -5.11
N ILE A 99 -6.03 -8.49 -6.12
CA ILE A 99 -6.16 -8.10 -7.52
C ILE A 99 -7.19 -9.00 -8.18
N LEU A 100 -8.23 -8.38 -8.73
CA LEU A 100 -9.43 -9.06 -9.21
C LEU A 100 -9.69 -8.73 -10.69
N PRO A 101 -10.10 -9.73 -11.51
CA PRO A 101 -10.68 -9.46 -12.82
C PRO A 101 -11.97 -8.65 -12.67
N GLN A 102 -12.32 -7.87 -13.69
CA GLN A 102 -13.53 -7.04 -13.71
C GLN A 102 -14.81 -7.85 -13.43
N GLU A 103 -14.84 -9.13 -13.79
CA GLU A 103 -15.97 -10.06 -13.57
C GLU A 103 -16.31 -10.24 -12.08
N PHE A 104 -15.34 -10.10 -11.18
CA PHE A 104 -15.52 -10.19 -9.74
C PHE A 104 -15.99 -8.88 -9.12
N THR A 105 -15.90 -7.79 -9.87
CA THR A 105 -16.25 -6.46 -9.41
C THR A 105 -17.51 -6.07 -10.18
N ASN A 106 -18.69 -6.39 -9.64
CA ASN A 106 -19.95 -5.89 -10.20
C ASN A 106 -19.74 -4.42 -10.58
N GLN A 107 -19.99 -4.08 -11.85
CA GLN A 107 -19.42 -2.90 -12.53
C GLN A 107 -19.80 -1.53 -11.91
N THR A 108 -20.53 -1.49 -10.80
CA THR A 108 -21.33 -0.35 -10.36
C THR A 108 -21.06 0.21 -8.95
N SER A 109 -20.20 -0.35 -8.10
CA SER A 109 -19.77 0.39 -6.90
C SER A 109 -18.29 0.26 -6.56
N ILE A 110 -17.61 1.41 -6.50
CA ILE A 110 -16.25 1.55 -5.95
C ILE A 110 -16.20 0.98 -4.52
N ASN A 111 -17.28 1.17 -3.77
CA ASN A 111 -17.43 0.73 -2.38
C ASN A 111 -17.24 -0.79 -2.22
N HIS A 112 -17.65 -1.60 -3.19
CA HIS A 112 -17.54 -3.06 -3.08
C HIS A 112 -16.09 -3.54 -2.89
N GLY A 113 -15.11 -2.92 -3.55
CA GLY A 113 -13.70 -3.27 -3.36
C GLY A 113 -13.22 -2.94 -1.95
N TYR A 114 -13.62 -1.80 -1.41
CA TYR A 114 -13.28 -1.38 -0.06
C TYR A 114 -13.91 -2.28 1.00
N ASP A 115 -15.19 -2.61 0.84
CA ASP A 115 -15.90 -3.53 1.72
C ASP A 115 -15.29 -4.93 1.70
N THR A 116 -14.86 -5.39 0.52
CA THR A 116 -14.16 -6.68 0.36
C THR A 116 -12.86 -6.71 1.16
N MET A 117 -12.01 -5.67 1.01
CA MET A 117 -10.76 -5.59 1.76
C MET A 117 -11.02 -5.49 3.28
N LYS A 118 -11.97 -4.67 3.70
CA LYS A 118 -12.38 -4.58 5.11
C LYS A 118 -12.82 -5.94 5.65
N ALA A 119 -13.61 -6.69 4.90
CA ALA A 119 -14.07 -8.02 5.31
C ALA A 119 -12.90 -9.01 5.45
N ILE A 120 -11.94 -9.02 4.51
CA ILE A 120 -10.74 -9.86 4.60
C ILE A 120 -9.97 -9.55 5.88
N ILE A 121 -9.69 -8.27 6.16
CA ILE A 121 -8.94 -7.87 7.34
C ILE A 121 -9.71 -8.15 8.64
N SER A 122 -11.03 -7.95 8.65
CA SER A 122 -11.88 -8.26 9.81
C SER A 122 -11.88 -9.76 10.12
N ASN A 123 -11.95 -10.61 9.09
CA ASN A 123 -11.87 -12.06 9.25
C ASN A 123 -10.47 -12.50 9.69
N ALA A 124 -9.40 -11.89 9.16
CA ALA A 124 -8.03 -12.18 9.58
C ALA A 124 -7.78 -11.86 11.07
N LEU A 125 -8.54 -10.91 11.64
CA LEU A 125 -8.40 -10.48 13.02
C LEU A 125 -9.53 -10.98 13.94
N SER A 126 -10.38 -11.91 13.47
CA SER A 126 -11.58 -12.32 14.21
C SER A 126 -11.30 -13.02 15.54
N SER A 127 -10.11 -13.61 15.70
CA SER A 127 -9.68 -14.29 16.93
C SER A 127 -9.28 -13.31 18.05
N PHE A 128 -9.04 -12.03 17.75
CA PHE A 128 -8.55 -11.05 18.71
C PHE A 128 -9.67 -10.29 19.45
N ASN A 129 -10.94 -10.61 19.22
CA ASN A 129 -12.11 -9.99 19.86
C ASN A 129 -12.09 -8.45 19.81
N VAL A 130 -11.73 -7.90 18.65
CA VAL A 130 -11.73 -6.46 18.37
C VAL A 130 -12.80 -6.11 17.33
N THR A 131 -13.26 -4.86 17.36
CA THR A 131 -14.11 -4.31 16.30
C THR A 131 -13.26 -3.44 15.39
N ILE A 132 -13.36 -3.68 14.07
CA ILE A 132 -12.68 -2.88 13.05
C ILE A 132 -13.68 -1.90 12.46
N ASP A 133 -13.49 -0.63 12.77
CA ASP A 133 -14.24 0.45 12.18
C ASP A 133 -13.64 0.87 10.85
N SER A 134 -14.46 1.49 10.01
CA SER A 134 -13.98 2.10 8.76
C SER A 134 -14.62 3.46 8.59
N PHE A 135 -13.78 4.49 8.64
CA PHE A 135 -14.13 5.90 8.48
C PHE A 135 -12.85 6.71 8.30
N GLU A 136 -12.96 7.95 7.81
CA GLU A 136 -11.80 8.82 7.62
C GLU A 136 -11.20 9.29 8.95
N VAL A 137 -9.93 8.93 9.19
CA VAL A 137 -9.16 9.48 10.32
C VAL A 137 -8.42 10.73 9.84
N VAL A 138 -9.13 11.87 9.84
CA VAL A 138 -8.71 13.14 9.22
C VAL A 138 -7.33 13.67 9.62
N ASN A 139 -6.91 13.38 10.86
CA ASN A 139 -5.61 13.80 11.39
C ASN A 139 -4.50 12.77 11.18
N SER A 140 -4.75 11.67 10.46
CA SER A 140 -3.71 10.69 10.11
C SER A 140 -2.95 11.12 8.85
N TYR A 141 -1.84 10.44 8.54
CA TYR A 141 -1.28 10.55 7.19
C TYR A 141 -2.11 9.75 6.19
N CYS A 142 -2.14 10.22 4.94
CA CYS A 142 -2.96 9.67 3.86
C CYS A 142 -4.39 9.32 4.30
N PRO A 143 -5.15 10.28 4.87
CA PRO A 143 -6.52 10.04 5.29
C PRO A 143 -7.39 9.63 4.09
N GLY A 144 -8.37 8.76 4.33
CA GLY A 144 -9.36 8.37 3.33
C GLY A 144 -10.61 7.76 3.97
N GLU A 145 -11.73 7.80 3.24
CA GLU A 145 -13.04 7.35 3.72
C GLU A 145 -13.07 5.91 4.25
N TYR A 146 -12.12 5.08 3.81
CA TYR A 146 -11.99 3.67 4.16
C TYR A 146 -10.70 3.36 4.95
N ASP A 147 -10.23 4.30 5.77
CA ASP A 147 -9.22 3.97 6.76
C ASP A 147 -9.77 2.93 7.75
N LEU A 148 -8.94 1.96 8.15
CA LEU A 148 -9.33 0.97 9.16
C LEU A 148 -8.74 1.36 10.51
N SER A 149 -9.59 1.30 11.54
CA SER A 149 -9.24 1.69 12.89
C SER A 149 -9.78 0.75 13.96
N ILE A 150 -9.08 0.72 15.09
CA ILE A 150 -9.57 0.14 16.35
C ILE A 150 -9.46 1.25 17.40
N ASN A 151 -10.53 1.48 18.19
CA ASN A 151 -10.58 2.56 19.18
C ASN A 151 -10.19 3.93 18.59
N GLU A 152 -10.72 4.23 17.40
CA GLU A 152 -10.46 5.46 16.63
C GLU A 152 -8.99 5.69 16.21
N LYS A 153 -8.11 4.70 16.43
CA LYS A 153 -6.72 4.77 15.98
C LYS A 153 -6.56 4.04 14.67
N LYS A 154 -6.17 4.76 13.63
CA LYS A 154 -5.90 4.19 12.30
C LYS A 154 -4.71 3.25 12.37
N PHE A 155 -4.88 2.05 11.83
CA PHE A 155 -3.78 1.09 11.64
C PHE A 155 -3.58 0.72 10.16
N ALA A 156 -4.54 1.03 9.29
CA ALA A 156 -4.43 0.74 7.86
C ALA A 156 -5.20 1.74 7.01
N GLY A 157 -4.80 1.86 5.74
CA GLY A 157 -5.52 2.65 4.74
C GLY A 157 -5.64 1.87 3.43
N ILE A 158 -6.83 1.95 2.82
CA ILE A 158 -7.16 1.21 1.61
C ILE A 158 -7.15 2.14 0.40
N ALA A 159 -6.61 1.68 -0.72
CA ALA A 159 -6.63 2.35 -2.01
C ALA A 159 -7.11 1.38 -3.09
N GLN A 160 -7.61 1.93 -4.20
CA GLN A 160 -8.00 1.14 -5.37
C GLN A 160 -7.36 1.70 -6.63
N ARG A 161 -7.06 0.80 -7.57
CA ARG A 161 -6.52 1.16 -8.87
C ARG A 161 -7.04 0.21 -9.94
N ARG A 162 -7.56 0.78 -11.04
CA ARG A 162 -8.04 0.02 -12.19
C ARG A 162 -7.04 0.15 -13.33
N ILE A 163 -6.63 -0.98 -13.88
CA ILE A 163 -5.80 -1.07 -15.09
C ILE A 163 -6.50 -2.01 -16.04
N LYS A 164 -6.97 -1.47 -17.17
CA LYS A 164 -7.75 -2.21 -18.17
C LYS A 164 -8.92 -2.96 -17.51
N LYS A 165 -8.91 -4.30 -17.51
CA LYS A 165 -9.93 -5.17 -16.92
C LYS A 165 -9.55 -5.73 -15.55
N GLY A 166 -8.49 -5.25 -14.92
CA GLY A 166 -8.10 -5.60 -13.56
C GLY A 166 -8.38 -4.48 -12.56
N LEU A 167 -8.80 -4.86 -11.35
CA LEU A 167 -8.92 -3.99 -10.18
C LEU A 167 -7.94 -4.46 -9.11
N SER A 168 -7.00 -3.61 -8.73
CA SER A 168 -6.17 -3.80 -7.54
C SER A 168 -6.79 -3.07 -6.36
N ILE A 169 -7.17 -3.82 -5.32
CA ILE A 169 -7.57 -3.29 -4.03
C ILE A 169 -6.36 -3.44 -3.10
N MET A 170 -5.75 -2.33 -2.73
CA MET A 170 -4.48 -2.28 -2.03
C MET A 170 -4.68 -1.77 -0.61
N ILE A 171 -3.93 -2.29 0.35
CA ILE A 171 -3.94 -1.84 1.74
C ILE A 171 -2.51 -1.79 2.25
N TYR A 172 -2.18 -0.75 3.01
CA TYR A 172 -1.02 -0.75 3.90
C TYR A 172 -1.49 -1.00 5.33
N ILE A 173 -0.73 -1.77 6.10
CA ILE A 173 -1.09 -2.17 7.47
C ILE A 173 0.11 -1.89 8.38
N SER A 174 -0.07 -1.01 9.36
CA SER A 174 0.85 -0.80 10.49
C SER A 174 0.78 -1.99 11.43
N VAL A 175 1.70 -2.95 11.27
CA VAL A 175 1.68 -4.20 12.04
C VAL A 175 2.35 -4.01 13.39
N ASN A 176 3.59 -3.52 13.41
CA ASN A 176 4.39 -3.30 14.62
C ASN A 176 5.42 -2.17 14.42
N GLY A 177 6.30 -1.94 15.39
CA GLY A 177 7.38 -0.94 15.29
C GLY A 177 7.00 0.42 15.87
N ASN A 178 7.66 1.50 15.44
CA ASN A 178 7.45 2.83 16.02
C ASN A 178 6.49 3.67 15.15
N GLN A 179 5.18 3.53 15.39
CA GLN A 179 4.16 4.28 14.64
C GLN A 179 4.22 5.80 14.89
N GLU A 180 4.66 6.23 16.08
CA GLU A 180 4.83 7.65 16.39
C GLU A 180 5.94 8.27 15.52
N LYS A 181 7.07 7.57 15.35
CA LYS A 181 8.15 7.97 14.42
C LYS A 181 7.63 8.10 12.99
N ARG A 182 6.77 7.18 12.53
CA ARG A 182 6.14 7.26 11.20
C ARG A 182 5.25 8.50 11.07
N GLY A 183 4.43 8.78 12.07
CA GLY A 183 3.61 9.99 12.12
C GLY A 183 4.44 11.26 12.07
N ASN A 184 5.49 11.33 12.90
CA ASN A 184 6.42 12.46 12.96
C ASN A 184 7.15 12.69 11.64
N LEU A 185 7.60 11.63 10.96
CA LEU A 185 8.22 11.72 9.63
C LEU A 185 7.31 12.44 8.63
N VAL A 186 6.03 12.04 8.53
CA VAL A 186 5.10 12.64 7.55
C VAL A 186 4.69 14.05 7.98
N GLN A 187 4.49 14.27 9.28
CA GLN A 187 4.21 15.61 9.80
C GLN A 187 5.34 16.59 9.45
N GLN A 188 6.60 16.22 9.69
CA GLN A 188 7.75 17.06 9.41
C GLN A 188 7.97 17.28 7.91
N PHE A 189 7.69 16.27 7.06
CA PHE A 189 7.64 16.45 5.61
C PHE A 189 6.69 17.60 5.21
N TYR A 190 5.45 17.61 5.72
CA TYR A 190 4.50 18.67 5.41
C TYR A 190 4.86 20.01 6.06
N GLN A 191 5.39 20.02 7.29
CA GLN A 191 5.83 21.26 7.94
C GLN A 191 6.96 21.94 7.15
N ALA A 192 7.98 21.18 6.75
CA ALA A 192 9.08 21.67 5.95
C ALA A 192 8.61 22.12 4.54
N GLY A 193 7.71 21.36 3.92
CA GLY A 193 7.21 21.66 2.59
C GLY A 193 6.20 22.81 2.51
N LEU A 194 5.40 23.04 3.55
CA LEU A 194 4.33 24.04 3.54
C LEU A 194 4.70 25.32 4.29
N LYS A 195 5.69 25.28 5.20
CA LYS A 195 6.16 26.44 5.98
C LYS A 195 4.97 27.14 6.66
N ASP A 196 4.82 28.45 6.45
CA ASP A 196 3.74 29.26 7.02
C ASP A 196 2.32 28.84 6.60
N LYS A 197 2.21 27.96 5.59
CA LYS A 197 0.94 27.41 5.10
C LYS A 197 0.56 26.06 5.72
N PHE A 198 1.42 25.47 6.54
CA PHE A 198 1.10 24.24 7.25
C PHE A 198 -0.16 24.43 8.12
N GLY A 199 -1.12 23.50 8.02
CA GLY A 199 -2.43 23.62 8.67
C GLY A 199 -3.40 24.63 8.04
N LYS A 200 -3.03 25.27 6.91
CA LYS A 200 -3.89 26.21 6.15
C LYS A 200 -4.25 25.72 4.75
N GLU A 201 -3.45 24.82 4.17
CA GLU A 201 -3.74 24.14 2.91
C GLU A 201 -4.44 22.78 3.14
N THR A 202 -4.90 22.14 2.07
CA THR A 202 -5.67 20.88 2.09
C THR A 202 -4.85 19.62 2.41
N PHE A 203 -3.60 19.77 2.85
CA PHE A 203 -2.77 18.65 3.28
C PHE A 203 -3.05 18.32 4.75
N PRO A 204 -2.99 17.03 5.15
CA PRO A 204 -3.32 16.63 6.51
C PRO A 204 -2.32 17.25 7.51
N PRO A 205 -2.79 17.68 8.69
CA PRO A 205 -1.92 18.17 9.74
C PRO A 205 -1.06 17.05 10.37
N VAL A 206 -1.46 15.79 10.21
CA VAL A 206 -0.80 14.60 10.75
C VAL A 206 -0.52 14.71 12.26
N ASP A 207 -1.47 14.29 13.10
CA ASP A 207 -1.24 14.00 14.52
C ASP A 207 -0.69 12.58 14.68
N PRO A 208 0.56 12.39 15.14
CA PRO A 208 1.14 11.06 15.39
C PRO A 208 0.29 10.18 16.32
N ASN A 209 -0.51 10.77 17.20
CA ASN A 209 -1.37 10.04 18.12
C ASN A 209 -2.65 9.50 17.46
N SER A 210 -2.98 9.90 16.24
CA SER A 210 -4.16 9.42 15.50
C SER A 210 -3.99 8.00 14.93
N MET A 211 -2.77 7.47 14.94
CA MET A 211 -2.43 6.15 14.38
C MET A 211 -1.81 5.24 15.43
N ARG A 212 -1.92 3.93 15.23
CA ARG A 212 -1.32 2.93 16.11
C ARG A 212 -1.03 1.63 15.35
N ASN A 213 -0.04 0.88 15.80
CA ASN A 213 0.19 -0.46 15.25
C ASN A 213 -0.89 -1.43 15.70
N LEU A 214 -1.16 -2.45 14.89
CA LEU A 214 -1.99 -3.59 15.27
C LEU A 214 -1.43 -4.30 16.52
N SER A 215 -0.12 -4.52 16.63
CA SER A 215 0.47 -5.18 17.81
C SER A 215 0.07 -4.48 19.12
N ASP A 216 0.02 -3.15 19.11
CA ASP A 216 -0.33 -2.35 20.29
C ASP A 216 -1.85 -2.35 20.54
N LEU A 217 -2.64 -2.22 19.47
CA LEU A 217 -4.11 -2.22 19.54
C LEU A 217 -4.67 -3.56 20.00
N LEU A 218 -4.06 -4.66 19.56
CA LEU A 218 -4.43 -6.02 19.94
C LEU A 218 -3.79 -6.45 21.27
N GLN A 219 -2.83 -5.67 21.81
CA GLN A 219 -2.03 -6.00 22.99
C GLN A 219 -1.35 -7.38 22.87
N GLN A 220 -0.90 -7.73 21.66
CA GLN A 220 -0.26 -9.00 21.36
C GLN A 220 0.98 -8.79 20.49
N LYS A 221 1.96 -9.68 20.66
CA LYS A 221 3.10 -9.71 19.74
C LYS A 221 2.59 -10.17 18.38
N LEU A 222 2.68 -9.26 17.41
CA LEU A 222 2.33 -9.50 16.02
C LEU A 222 3.47 -8.98 15.14
N ASN A 223 3.95 -9.81 14.23
CA ASN A 223 4.90 -9.41 13.19
C ASN A 223 4.27 -9.50 11.80
N VAL A 224 4.97 -8.96 10.81
CA VAL A 224 4.48 -8.86 9.44
C VAL A 224 4.16 -10.24 8.84
N GLU A 225 5.02 -11.23 9.09
CA GLU A 225 4.81 -12.62 8.65
C GLU A 225 3.55 -13.24 9.27
N GLN A 226 3.34 -13.04 10.57
CA GLN A 226 2.14 -13.48 11.27
C GLN A 226 0.88 -12.80 10.73
N MET A 227 0.93 -11.49 10.46
CA MET A 227 -0.19 -10.78 9.84
C MET A 227 -0.50 -11.34 8.44
N GLN A 228 0.54 -11.65 7.66
CA GLN A 228 0.38 -12.26 6.35
C GLN A 228 -0.28 -13.64 6.42
N MET A 229 0.13 -14.50 7.36
CA MET A 229 -0.48 -15.80 7.59
C MET A 229 -1.97 -15.68 7.95
N LEU A 230 -2.34 -14.74 8.83
CA LEU A 230 -3.74 -14.47 9.18
C LEU A 230 -4.57 -14.05 7.97
N ILE A 231 -4.02 -13.23 7.08
CA ILE A 231 -4.69 -12.83 5.84
C ILE A 231 -4.87 -14.03 4.90
N ILE A 232 -3.83 -14.86 4.73
CA ILE A 232 -3.90 -16.07 3.90
C ILE A 232 -4.97 -17.03 4.44
N GLU A 233 -5.03 -17.23 5.76
CA GLU A 233 -6.05 -18.05 6.41
C GLU A 233 -7.46 -17.52 6.14
N ALA A 234 -7.67 -16.20 6.29
CA ALA A 234 -8.95 -15.56 6.01
C ALA A 234 -9.38 -15.70 4.54
N ILE A 235 -8.45 -15.52 3.60
CA ILE A 235 -8.71 -15.70 2.17
C ILE A 235 -9.03 -17.16 1.85
N SER A 236 -8.35 -18.10 2.51
CA SER A 236 -8.52 -19.53 2.29
C SER A 236 -9.95 -20.04 2.57
N GLN A 237 -10.78 -19.27 3.26
CA GLN A 237 -12.19 -19.62 3.50
C GLN A 237 -13.00 -19.69 2.19
N ASN A 238 -12.71 -18.80 1.23
CA ASN A 238 -13.43 -18.68 -0.04
C ASN A 238 -12.58 -19.03 -1.26
N TRP A 239 -11.27 -18.97 -1.12
CA TRP A 239 -10.31 -19.13 -2.20
C TRP A 239 -9.34 -20.27 -1.92
N THR A 240 -8.81 -20.88 -2.97
CA THR A 240 -7.73 -21.86 -2.89
C THR A 240 -6.60 -21.40 -3.80
N ILE A 241 -5.38 -21.36 -3.26
CA ILE A 241 -4.18 -21.16 -4.08
C ILE A 241 -4.07 -22.38 -5.00
N ASP A 242 -4.25 -22.18 -6.30
CA ASP A 242 -4.31 -23.26 -7.27
C ASP A 242 -2.93 -23.53 -7.87
N ASP A 243 -2.36 -24.71 -7.60
CA ASP A 243 -1.01 -25.07 -8.01
C ASP A 243 -0.83 -25.02 -9.54
N THR A 244 -1.86 -25.41 -10.31
CA THR A 244 -1.77 -25.42 -11.78
C THR A 244 -1.78 -24.01 -12.34
N ALA A 245 -2.61 -23.12 -11.79
CA ALA A 245 -2.63 -21.71 -12.10
C ALA A 245 -1.32 -21.03 -11.67
N GLN A 246 -0.78 -21.40 -10.51
CA GLN A 246 0.47 -20.87 -9.97
C GLN A 246 1.65 -21.17 -10.90
N VAL A 247 1.74 -22.39 -11.45
CA VAL A 247 2.78 -22.75 -12.44
C VAL A 247 2.68 -21.87 -13.69
N LYS A 248 1.48 -21.66 -14.23
CA LYS A 248 1.26 -20.79 -15.40
C LYS A 248 1.62 -19.34 -15.10
N PHE A 249 1.23 -18.86 -13.91
CA PHE A 249 1.54 -17.51 -13.45
C PHE A 249 3.05 -17.30 -13.27
N ASN A 250 3.77 -18.27 -12.68
CA ASN A 250 5.21 -18.22 -12.55
C ASN A 250 5.93 -18.21 -13.91
N HIS A 251 5.38 -18.93 -14.90
CA HIS A 251 5.89 -18.86 -16.27
C HIS A 251 5.70 -17.46 -16.87
N PHE A 252 4.54 -16.83 -16.65
CA PHE A 252 4.32 -15.44 -17.06
C PHE A 252 5.33 -14.47 -16.44
N LEU A 253 5.64 -14.58 -15.14
CA LEU A 253 6.59 -13.71 -14.45
C LEU A 253 8.03 -13.74 -15.03
N THR A 254 8.36 -14.78 -15.80
CA THR A 254 9.67 -14.96 -16.45
C THR A 254 9.60 -14.79 -17.98
N SER A 255 8.44 -14.40 -18.51
CA SER A 255 8.21 -14.23 -19.94
C SER A 255 8.74 -12.91 -20.48
N ASP A 256 8.96 -12.85 -21.80
CA ASP A 256 9.29 -11.61 -22.51
C ASP A 256 8.16 -10.56 -22.38
N GLU A 257 6.90 -10.98 -22.32
CA GLU A 257 5.75 -10.07 -22.10
C GLU A 257 5.87 -9.34 -20.75
N PHE A 258 6.21 -10.06 -19.69
CA PHE A 258 6.42 -9.47 -18.37
C PHE A 258 7.60 -8.49 -18.41
N LYS A 259 8.74 -8.91 -18.97
CA LYS A 259 9.95 -8.08 -19.07
C LYS A 259 9.69 -6.78 -19.84
N GLU A 260 9.07 -6.85 -21.00
CA GLU A 260 8.72 -5.66 -21.77
C GLU A 260 7.78 -4.71 -21.02
N SER A 261 6.81 -5.27 -20.30
CA SER A 261 5.87 -4.48 -19.50
C SER A 261 6.56 -3.81 -18.31
N TYR A 262 7.49 -4.53 -17.68
CA TYR A 262 8.31 -4.02 -16.59
C TYR A 262 9.23 -2.89 -17.08
N ASP A 263 9.97 -3.08 -18.18
CA ASP A 263 10.88 -2.06 -18.73
C ASP A 263 10.12 -0.75 -19.06
N LYS A 264 8.94 -0.87 -19.68
CA LYS A 264 8.05 0.28 -19.95
C LYS A 264 7.56 0.94 -18.66
N GLY A 265 7.21 0.14 -17.65
CA GLY A 265 6.79 0.62 -16.33
C GLY A 265 7.91 1.37 -15.62
N TYR A 266 9.13 0.83 -15.67
CA TYR A 266 10.32 1.41 -15.07
C TYR A 266 10.64 2.78 -15.66
N GLN A 267 10.66 2.90 -16.99
CA GLN A 267 10.88 4.20 -17.66
C GLN A 267 9.86 5.26 -17.23
N ARG A 268 8.59 4.88 -17.09
CA ARG A 268 7.53 5.79 -16.62
C ARG A 268 7.72 6.20 -15.15
N MET A 269 8.18 5.28 -14.31
CA MET A 269 8.44 5.55 -12.90
C MET A 269 9.67 6.44 -12.71
N GLU A 270 10.73 6.23 -13.49
CA GLU A 270 11.90 7.10 -13.54
C GLU A 270 11.51 8.52 -13.94
N GLN A 271 10.77 8.69 -15.04
CA GLN A 271 10.29 10.00 -15.47
C GLN A 271 9.42 10.68 -14.40
N ARG A 272 8.54 9.92 -13.75
CA ARG A 272 7.68 10.44 -12.67
C ARG A 272 8.48 10.94 -11.47
N ASN A 273 9.61 10.31 -11.20
CA ASN A 273 10.46 10.60 -10.05
C ASN A 273 11.63 11.51 -10.39
N GLU A 274 11.76 11.97 -11.64
CA GLU A 274 12.86 12.81 -12.10
C GLU A 274 13.07 14.03 -11.20
N ARG A 275 12.01 14.75 -10.86
CA ARG A 275 12.09 15.92 -9.96
C ARG A 275 12.63 15.57 -8.57
N ILE A 276 12.21 14.44 -8.00
CA ILE A 276 12.70 13.97 -6.69
C ILE A 276 14.17 13.54 -6.80
N ASN A 277 14.51 12.80 -7.85
CA ASN A 277 15.87 12.35 -8.11
C ASN A 277 16.83 13.53 -8.32
N THR A 278 16.40 14.63 -8.95
CA THR A 278 17.19 15.87 -9.09
C THR A 278 17.44 16.52 -7.74
N ILE A 279 16.40 16.72 -6.92
CA ILE A 279 16.53 17.30 -5.58
C ILE A 279 17.49 16.46 -4.72
N LEU A 280 17.35 15.14 -4.74
CA LEU A 280 18.21 14.25 -3.96
C LEU A 280 19.70 14.40 -4.34
N LYS A 281 20.02 14.66 -5.61
CA LYS A 281 21.40 14.90 -6.07
C LYS A 281 21.96 16.26 -5.67
N GLU A 282 21.11 17.24 -5.37
CA GLU A 282 21.52 18.59 -4.96
C GLU A 282 21.73 18.69 -3.43
N VAL A 283 21.13 17.77 -2.67
CA VAL A 283 21.16 17.72 -1.21
C VAL A 283 22.22 16.74 -0.67
N ASP A 284 22.69 15.81 -1.50
CA ASP A 284 23.83 14.91 -1.21
C ASP A 284 25.18 15.60 -1.46
#